data_AF-A0A7S0ZI40-F1
#
_entry.id   AF-A0A7S0ZI40-F1
#
_cell.length_a   1.000
_cell.length_b   1.000
_cell.length_c   1.000
_cell.angle_alpha   90.00
_cell.angle_beta   90.00
_cell.angle_gamma   90.00
#
_symmetry.space_group_name_H-M   'P 1'
#
loop_
_entity.id
_entity.type
_entity.pdbx_description
1 polymer ?
#
loop_
_entity_poly.entity_id
_entity_poly.type
_entity_poly.pdbx_seq_one_letter_code
_entity_poly.pdbx_strand_id
1 'polypeptide(L)'
;MFNRQPSLHRASILAHKVRVLPTERTLRMHYANCGSYNADFDGDEMNMYVPQDVVAMSEASLLALGDRQYITPTSGGPLRGLIQDHVLSGVLLTKRDTFFTREQFHQLLYSSCERIIGRKHTLQLPVPAIMKPHALWSGKQLVSSVMKLVVDGKPAISLTSKARTKAEMVGEDETCVHVVKNELIQGVLDKNQFGAASFGLA
;
A
#
# COMPACT_ATOMS: atom_id res chain seq x y z
N MET A 1 13.64 -17.88 -2.03
CA MET A 1 14.54 -16.74 -1.72
C MET A 1 14.88 -16.05 -3.03
N PHE A 2 14.90 -14.73 -3.04
CA PHE A 2 15.10 -13.92 -4.24
C PHE A 2 16.19 -12.89 -3.98
N ASN A 3 17.15 -12.78 -4.89
CA ASN A 3 18.38 -12.01 -4.73
C ASN A 3 18.68 -11.19 -6.00
N ARG A 4 19.11 -9.94 -5.82
CA ARG A 4 19.76 -9.15 -6.87
C ARG A 4 21.24 -8.96 -6.55
N GLN A 5 22.10 -9.18 -7.54
CA GLN A 5 23.53 -8.94 -7.44
C GLN A 5 23.87 -7.49 -7.84
N PRO A 6 24.85 -6.85 -7.17
CA PRO A 6 25.57 -7.31 -5.99
C PRO A 6 24.72 -7.20 -4.71
N SER A 7 24.84 -8.18 -3.81
CA SER A 7 24.12 -8.18 -2.52
C SER A 7 24.87 -7.37 -1.47
N LEU A 8 24.57 -6.08 -1.35
CA LEU A 8 25.25 -5.17 -0.42
C LEU A 8 24.71 -5.21 1.00
N HIS A 9 23.44 -5.60 1.18
CA HIS A 9 22.79 -5.63 2.48
C HIS A 9 21.78 -6.77 2.57
N ARG A 10 21.36 -7.12 3.80
CA ARG A 10 20.41 -8.22 4.04
C ARG A 10 19.12 -8.11 3.24
N ALA A 11 18.62 -6.89 3.03
CA ALA A 11 17.39 -6.69 2.25
C ALA A 11 17.54 -6.96 0.74
N SER A 12 18.77 -7.15 0.24
CA SER A 12 19.02 -7.57 -1.16
C SER A 12 18.78 -9.06 -1.36
N ILE A 13 18.46 -9.81 -0.30
CA ILE A 13 18.01 -11.20 -0.36
C ILE A 13 16.79 -11.41 0.56
N LEU A 14 15.61 -11.59 -0.04
CA LEU A 14 14.35 -11.76 0.70
C LEU A 14 13.61 -13.01 0.26
N ALA A 15 12.82 -13.58 1.16
CA ALA A 15 11.84 -14.59 0.81
C ALA A 15 10.57 -13.92 0.29
N HIS A 16 9.99 -14.54 -0.74
CA HIS A 16 8.71 -14.18 -1.34
C HIS A 16 7.80 -15.40 -1.40
N LYS A 17 6.49 -15.19 -1.36
CA LYS A 17 5.51 -16.25 -1.63
C LYS A 17 5.41 -16.45 -3.14
N VAL A 18 5.54 -17.70 -3.57
CA VAL A 18 5.45 -18.05 -4.99
C VAL A 18 4.01 -17.91 -5.48
N ARG A 19 3.83 -17.21 -6.61
CA ARG A 19 2.59 -17.19 -7.38
C ARG A 19 2.95 -17.52 -8.83
N VAL A 20 2.48 -18.67 -9.31
CA VAL A 20 2.73 -19.10 -10.70
C VAL A 20 1.83 -18.31 -11.64
N LEU A 21 2.42 -17.72 -12.68
CA LEU A 21 1.74 -17.00 -13.75
C LEU A 21 1.96 -17.79 -15.06
N PRO A 22 0.93 -18.45 -15.63
CA PRO A 22 1.13 -19.48 -16.66
C PRO A 22 1.78 -19.03 -17.97
N THR A 23 1.59 -17.78 -18.37
CA THR A 23 1.98 -17.28 -19.71
C THR A 23 3.27 -16.47 -19.70
N GLU A 24 3.84 -16.20 -18.52
CA GLU A 24 4.98 -15.30 -18.37
C GLU A 24 6.29 -16.04 -18.60
N ARG A 25 7.25 -15.37 -19.25
CA ARG A 25 8.62 -15.88 -19.47
C ARG A 25 9.66 -15.18 -18.60
N THR A 26 9.23 -14.19 -17.82
CA THR A 26 10.09 -13.39 -16.95
C THR A 26 9.57 -13.44 -15.52
N LEU A 27 10.48 -13.15 -14.58
CA LEU A 27 10.13 -13.02 -13.18
C LEU A 27 9.37 -11.72 -12.98
N ARG A 28 8.19 -11.81 -12.37
CA ARG A 28 7.37 -10.64 -12.02
C ARG A 28 7.45 -10.36 -10.53
N MET A 29 7.72 -9.12 -10.17
CA MET A 29 7.72 -8.65 -8.79
C MET A 29 6.98 -7.33 -8.64
N HIS A 30 6.49 -7.05 -7.42
CA HIS A 30 5.76 -5.83 -7.11
C HIS A 30 6.70 -4.64 -6.91
N TYR A 31 6.32 -3.45 -7.39
CA TYR A 31 7.11 -2.21 -7.30
C TYR A 31 7.57 -1.85 -5.88
N ALA A 32 6.78 -2.19 -4.86
CA ALA A 32 7.14 -1.96 -3.46
C ALA A 32 8.43 -2.69 -3.01
N ASN A 33 8.92 -3.66 -3.78
CA ASN A 33 10.16 -4.38 -3.51
C ASN A 33 11.38 -3.75 -4.21
N CYS A 34 11.18 -2.86 -5.19
CA CYS A 34 12.27 -2.26 -5.96
C CYS A 34 13.30 -1.57 -5.06
N GLY A 35 12.84 -0.83 -4.04
CA GLY A 35 13.71 -0.19 -3.07
C GLY A 35 14.59 -1.17 -2.27
N SER A 36 14.08 -2.37 -1.98
CA SER A 36 14.85 -3.40 -1.27
C SER A 36 15.94 -4.03 -2.12
N TYR A 37 15.76 -4.09 -3.44
CA TYR A 37 16.74 -4.66 -4.37
C TYR A 37 17.57 -3.63 -5.12
N ASN A 38 17.24 -2.35 -4.95
CA ASN A 38 17.72 -1.25 -5.78
C ASN A 38 17.53 -1.53 -7.28
N ALA A 39 16.36 -2.06 -7.65
CA ALA A 39 16.02 -2.51 -8.99
C ALA A 39 15.09 -1.50 -9.70
N ASP A 40 15.21 -1.35 -11.01
CA ASP A 40 14.49 -0.35 -11.83
C ASP A 40 13.81 -0.90 -13.09
N PHE A 41 13.83 -2.22 -13.30
CA PHE A 41 13.15 -2.93 -14.41
C PHE A 41 13.63 -2.57 -15.82
N ASP A 42 14.90 -2.21 -15.99
CA ASP A 42 15.50 -1.89 -17.28
C ASP A 42 16.20 -3.07 -17.99
N GLY A 43 16.17 -4.26 -17.37
CA GLY A 43 16.91 -5.44 -17.83
C GLY A 43 17.58 -6.24 -16.71
N ASP A 44 17.42 -5.80 -15.45
CA ASP A 44 17.90 -6.49 -14.25
C ASP A 44 17.64 -8.01 -14.22
N GLU A 45 18.68 -8.77 -13.93
CA GLU A 45 18.59 -10.20 -13.62
C GLU A 45 18.56 -10.44 -12.11
N MET A 46 17.77 -11.43 -11.67
CA MET A 46 17.63 -11.79 -10.27
C MET A 46 17.66 -13.31 -10.09
N ASN A 47 18.36 -13.75 -9.07
CA ASN A 47 18.49 -15.16 -8.74
C ASN A 47 17.34 -15.63 -7.86
N MET A 48 16.82 -16.81 -8.16
CA MET A 48 15.82 -17.50 -7.35
C MET A 48 16.39 -18.77 -6.75
N TYR A 49 16.35 -18.89 -5.43
CA TYR A 49 16.72 -20.10 -4.70
C TYR A 49 15.47 -20.70 -4.07
N VAL A 50 15.27 -22.00 -4.27
CA VAL A 50 14.14 -22.75 -3.71
C VAL A 50 14.63 -23.59 -2.53
N PRO A 51 14.31 -23.22 -1.28
CA PRO A 51 14.63 -24.04 -0.12
C PRO A 51 14.01 -25.44 -0.25
N GLN A 52 14.78 -26.48 0.04
CA GLN A 52 14.32 -27.88 -0.05
C GLN A 52 13.86 -28.41 1.31
N ASP A 53 14.51 -28.00 2.40
CA ASP A 53 14.19 -28.48 3.75
C ASP A 53 13.12 -27.65 4.45
N VAL A 54 12.35 -28.31 5.32
CA VAL A 54 11.32 -27.66 6.14
C VAL A 54 11.89 -26.57 7.05
N VAL A 55 13.09 -26.77 7.60
CA VAL A 55 13.76 -25.78 8.46
C VAL A 55 14.08 -24.52 7.66
N ALA A 56 14.66 -24.67 6.47
CA ALA A 56 14.97 -23.55 5.59
C ALA A 56 13.71 -22.84 5.09
N MET A 57 12.62 -23.59 4.82
CA MET A 57 11.32 -22.99 4.49
C MET A 57 10.73 -22.21 5.67
N SER A 58 10.86 -22.71 6.90
CA SER A 58 10.44 -22.01 8.11
C SER A 58 11.24 -20.72 8.31
N GLU A 59 12.56 -20.75 8.17
CA GLU A 59 13.40 -19.55 8.26
C GLU A 59 13.08 -18.54 7.14
N ALA A 60 12.87 -19.01 5.92
CA ALA A 60 12.49 -18.14 4.81
C ALA A 60 11.15 -17.44 5.09
N SER A 61 10.13 -18.18 5.54
CA SER A 61 8.79 -17.64 5.78
C SER A 61 8.68 -16.80 7.06
N LEU A 62 9.49 -17.09 8.08
CA LEU A 62 9.42 -16.41 9.38
C LEU A 62 10.52 -15.37 9.60
N LEU A 63 11.67 -15.46 8.97
CA LEU A 63 12.77 -14.52 9.23
C LEU A 63 13.08 -13.67 8.00
N ALA A 64 13.18 -14.31 6.84
CA ALA A 64 13.58 -13.63 5.60
C ALA A 64 12.42 -13.09 4.75
N LEU A 65 11.16 -13.32 5.15
CA LEU A 65 10.00 -12.84 4.40
C LEU A 65 10.04 -11.32 4.27
N GLY A 66 9.88 -10.81 3.05
CA GLY A 66 9.95 -9.37 2.77
C GLY A 66 9.02 -8.52 3.65
N ASP A 67 7.89 -9.06 4.10
CA ASP A 67 6.94 -8.38 4.99
C ASP A 67 7.49 -8.15 6.40
N ARG A 68 8.48 -8.96 6.82
CA ARG A 68 9.20 -8.79 8.10
C ARG A 68 10.44 -7.92 7.96
N GLN A 69 10.78 -7.50 6.75
CA GLN A 69 11.93 -6.64 6.42
C GLN A 69 11.44 -5.27 5.94
N TYR A 70 10.42 -4.72 6.60
CA TYR A 70 9.83 -3.43 6.22
C TYR A 70 10.76 -2.24 6.53
N ILE A 71 11.49 -2.30 7.65
CA ILE A 71 12.42 -1.25 8.08
C ILE A 71 13.86 -1.60 7.75
N THR A 72 14.68 -0.60 7.44
CA THR A 72 16.12 -0.80 7.28
C THR A 72 16.83 -0.86 8.65
N PRO A 73 17.77 -1.80 8.86
CA PRO A 73 18.57 -1.84 10.08
C PRO A 73 19.44 -0.60 10.31
N THR A 74 19.80 0.14 9.24
CA THR A 74 20.75 1.26 9.33
C THR A 74 20.13 2.51 9.95
N SER A 75 18.91 2.88 9.53
CA SER A 75 18.24 4.10 9.97
C SER A 75 16.90 3.88 10.67
N GLY A 76 16.39 2.64 10.70
CA GLY A 76 15.06 2.31 11.20
C GLY A 76 13.91 2.85 10.33
N GLY A 77 14.21 3.49 9.20
CA GLY A 77 13.21 4.01 8.27
C GLY A 77 12.56 2.91 7.41
N PRO A 78 11.36 3.15 6.85
CA PRO A 78 10.73 2.24 5.90
C PRO A 78 11.56 2.06 4.63
N LEU A 79 11.69 0.83 4.16
CA LEU A 79 12.39 0.44 2.93
C LEU A 79 11.43 0.19 1.78
N ARG A 80 10.20 -0.24 2.08
CA ARG A 80 9.17 -0.62 1.10
C ARG A 80 8.09 0.44 1.07
N GLY A 81 7.55 0.72 -0.10
CA GLY A 81 6.47 1.68 -0.28
C GLY A 81 6.07 1.80 -1.74
N LEU A 82 4.93 2.42 -2.02
CA LEU A 82 4.49 2.64 -3.39
C LEU A 82 5.25 3.81 -4.03
N ILE A 83 5.39 3.75 -5.35
CA ILE A 83 6.17 4.71 -6.14
C ILE A 83 5.37 5.18 -7.36
N GLN A 84 5.82 6.29 -7.95
CA GLN A 84 5.37 6.84 -9.24
C GLN A 84 3.84 6.98 -9.31
N ASP A 85 3.17 6.25 -10.20
CA ASP A 85 1.75 6.41 -10.50
C ASP A 85 0.83 6.16 -9.30
N HIS A 86 1.25 5.32 -8.36
CA HIS A 86 0.50 5.10 -7.13
C HIS A 86 0.48 6.36 -6.26
N VAL A 87 1.59 7.11 -6.22
CA VAL A 87 1.69 8.37 -5.48
C VAL A 87 0.77 9.42 -6.10
N LEU A 88 0.83 9.55 -7.43
CA LEU A 88 -0.05 10.46 -8.16
C LEU A 88 -1.52 10.08 -7.98
N SER A 89 -1.84 8.80 -8.12
CA SER A 89 -3.19 8.28 -7.96
C SER A 89 -3.72 8.50 -6.54
N GLY A 90 -2.89 8.34 -5.51
CA GLY A 90 -3.28 8.63 -4.13
C GLY A 90 -3.69 10.09 -3.94
N VAL A 91 -2.92 11.04 -4.51
CA VAL A 91 -3.25 12.47 -4.44
C VAL A 91 -4.56 12.76 -5.18
N LEU A 92 -4.71 12.27 -6.42
CA LEU A 92 -5.91 12.49 -7.21
C LEU A 92 -7.15 11.85 -6.57
N LEU A 93 -7.01 10.62 -6.07
CA LEU A 93 -8.09 9.90 -5.40
C LEU A 93 -8.55 10.61 -4.13
N THR A 94 -7.62 11.14 -3.34
CA THR A 94 -7.94 11.74 -2.03
C THR A 94 -8.18 13.25 -2.08
N LYS A 95 -8.05 13.88 -3.27
CA LYS A 95 -8.41 15.28 -3.48
C LYS A 95 -9.89 15.52 -3.13
N ARG A 96 -10.20 16.70 -2.58
CA ARG A 96 -11.56 17.07 -2.10
C ARG A 96 -12.63 16.97 -3.19
N ASP A 97 -12.27 17.25 -4.44
CA ASP A 97 -13.21 17.27 -5.58
C ASP A 97 -13.49 15.89 -6.18
N THR A 98 -12.89 14.84 -5.63
CA THR A 98 -13.00 13.48 -6.17
C THR A 98 -14.19 12.75 -5.55
N PHE A 99 -15.25 12.61 -6.34
CA PHE A 99 -16.49 11.92 -5.98
C PHE A 99 -16.79 10.75 -6.92
N PHE A 100 -17.44 9.73 -6.36
CA PHE A 100 -17.82 8.51 -7.05
C PHE A 100 -19.32 8.25 -6.90
N THR A 101 -19.92 7.70 -7.95
CA THR A 101 -21.26 7.10 -7.83
C THR A 101 -21.19 5.82 -6.99
N ARG A 102 -22.34 5.30 -6.58
CA ARG A 102 -22.42 4.06 -5.80
C ARG A 102 -21.74 2.89 -6.50
N GLU A 103 -21.95 2.75 -7.81
CA GLU A 103 -21.42 1.67 -8.64
C GLU A 103 -19.90 1.75 -8.73
N GLN A 104 -19.37 2.95 -9.00
CA GLN A 104 -17.93 3.20 -9.06
C GLN A 104 -17.26 2.93 -7.72
N PHE A 105 -17.86 3.41 -6.63
CA PHE A 105 -17.34 3.21 -5.28
C PHE A 105 -17.27 1.72 -4.92
N HIS A 106 -18.35 0.97 -5.19
CA HIS A 106 -18.38 -0.48 -4.95
C HIS A 106 -17.33 -1.21 -5.78
N GLN A 107 -17.20 -0.87 -7.06
CA GLN A 107 -16.25 -1.51 -7.97
C GLN A 107 -14.81 -1.30 -7.50
N LEU A 108 -14.45 -0.07 -7.09
CA LEU A 108 -13.11 0.25 -6.59
C LEU A 108 -12.84 -0.44 -5.25
N LEU A 109 -13.82 -0.48 -4.35
CA LEU A 109 -13.67 -1.13 -3.05
C LEU A 109 -13.53 -2.65 -3.18
N TYR A 110 -14.35 -3.28 -4.02
CA TYR A 110 -14.28 -4.72 -4.25
C TYR A 110 -12.99 -5.12 -4.97
N SER A 111 -12.59 -4.40 -6.02
CA SER A 111 -11.37 -4.72 -6.77
C SER A 111 -10.09 -4.57 -5.95
N SER A 112 -10.04 -3.59 -5.03
CA SER A 112 -8.89 -3.41 -4.13
C SER A 112 -8.85 -4.42 -2.98
N CYS A 113 -10.01 -4.84 -2.48
CA CYS A 113 -10.11 -5.65 -1.27
C CYS A 113 -10.69 -7.07 -1.48
N GLU A 114 -10.75 -7.57 -2.71
CA GLU A 114 -11.38 -8.85 -3.08
C GLU A 114 -10.99 -10.00 -2.14
N ARG A 115 -9.68 -10.15 -1.86
CA ARG A 115 -9.17 -11.23 -1.01
C ARG A 115 -9.55 -11.10 0.47
N ILE A 116 -9.79 -9.87 0.93
CA ILE A 116 -10.21 -9.57 2.31
C ILE A 116 -11.72 -9.74 2.43
N ILE A 117 -12.47 -9.21 1.47
CA ILE A 117 -13.93 -9.29 1.40
C ILE A 117 -14.37 -10.74 1.18
N GLY A 118 -13.70 -11.52 0.34
CA GLY A 118 -14.01 -12.94 0.16
C GLY A 118 -13.91 -13.79 1.44
N ARG A 119 -13.23 -13.28 2.48
CA ARG A 119 -13.15 -13.92 3.81
C ARG A 119 -14.22 -13.40 4.79
N LYS A 120 -14.90 -12.30 4.47
CA LYS A 120 -15.87 -11.62 5.33
C LYS A 120 -17.17 -11.38 4.55
N HIS A 121 -18.22 -12.06 4.96
CA HIS A 121 -19.51 -12.04 4.25
C HIS A 121 -20.24 -10.68 4.25
N THR A 122 -19.74 -9.66 4.97
CA THR A 122 -20.45 -8.39 5.13
C THR A 122 -19.55 -7.18 4.90
N LEU A 123 -19.85 -6.43 3.84
CA LEU A 123 -19.24 -5.13 3.54
C LEU A 123 -20.14 -4.02 4.09
N GLN A 124 -19.71 -3.32 5.13
CA GLN A 124 -20.41 -2.14 5.62
C GLN A 124 -19.98 -0.91 4.82
N LEU A 125 -20.91 -0.36 4.05
CA LEU A 125 -20.68 0.83 3.26
C LEU A 125 -20.95 2.08 4.11
N PRO A 126 -20.10 3.12 4.01
CA PRO A 126 -20.36 4.38 4.68
C PRO A 126 -21.56 5.09 4.03
N VAL A 127 -22.21 5.96 4.81
CA VAL A 127 -23.21 6.91 4.29
C VAL A 127 -22.52 7.81 3.24
N PRO A 128 -23.16 8.10 2.09
CA PRO A 128 -22.57 8.97 1.08
C PRO A 128 -22.26 10.36 1.66
N ALA A 129 -21.13 10.94 1.24
CA ALA A 129 -20.72 12.29 1.64
C ALA A 129 -21.73 13.37 1.17
N ILE A 130 -22.33 13.16 0.00
CA ILE A 130 -23.39 14.01 -0.54
C ILE A 130 -24.62 13.15 -0.74
N MET A 131 -25.74 13.50 -0.10
CA MET A 131 -26.99 12.72 -0.22
C MET A 131 -27.90 13.22 -1.36
N LYS A 132 -27.90 14.53 -1.64
CA LYS A 132 -28.75 15.17 -2.66
C LYS A 132 -27.91 16.15 -3.49
N PRO A 133 -28.20 16.34 -4.79
CA PRO A 133 -29.30 15.73 -5.55
C PRO A 133 -29.06 14.25 -5.89
N HIS A 134 -27.80 13.81 -5.87
CA HIS A 134 -27.41 12.42 -6.08
C HIS A 134 -26.52 11.94 -4.93
N ALA A 135 -26.62 10.65 -4.59
CA ALA A 135 -25.77 10.03 -3.58
C ALA A 135 -24.34 9.87 -4.13
N LEU A 136 -23.37 10.57 -3.54
CA LEU A 136 -21.96 10.53 -3.94
C LEU A 136 -21.05 10.24 -2.76
N TRP A 137 -20.03 9.43 -3.01
CA TRP A 137 -18.99 9.08 -2.04
C TRP A 137 -17.67 9.75 -2.39
N SER A 138 -16.95 10.25 -1.40
CA SER A 138 -15.63 10.84 -1.64
C SER A 138 -14.54 9.78 -1.73
N GLY A 139 -13.43 10.07 -2.41
CA GLY A 139 -12.28 9.17 -2.40
C GLY A 139 -11.65 8.99 -1.02
N LYS A 140 -11.78 9.96 -0.11
CA LYS A 140 -11.38 9.79 1.30
C LYS A 140 -12.21 8.74 2.03
N GLN A 141 -13.52 8.65 1.73
CA GLN A 141 -14.37 7.59 2.25
C GLN A 141 -13.97 6.21 1.71
N LEU A 142 -13.48 6.14 0.47
CA LEU A 142 -13.00 4.89 -0.12
C LEU A 142 -11.78 4.39 0.65
N VAL A 143 -10.78 5.26 0.87
CA VAL A 143 -9.59 4.92 1.67
C VAL A 143 -9.98 4.52 3.10
N SER A 144 -10.89 5.25 3.73
CA SER A 144 -11.38 4.93 5.08
C SER A 144 -12.05 3.54 5.13
N SER A 145 -12.81 3.18 4.10
CA SER A 145 -13.46 1.86 3.99
C SER A 145 -12.42 0.75 3.83
N VAL A 146 -11.41 0.95 2.99
CA VAL A 146 -10.28 0.02 2.84
C VAL A 146 -9.54 -0.16 4.17
N MET A 147 -9.23 0.94 4.88
CA MET A 147 -8.56 0.88 6.18
C MET A 147 -9.36 0.08 7.20
N LYS A 148 -10.67 0.34 7.32
CA LYS A 148 -11.55 -0.41 8.23
C LYS A 148 -11.57 -1.91 7.90
N LEU A 149 -11.58 -2.29 6.63
CA LEU A 149 -11.54 -3.70 6.22
C LEU A 149 -10.21 -4.39 6.56
N VAL A 150 -9.09 -3.69 6.38
CA VAL A 150 -7.73 -4.19 6.62
C VAL A 150 -7.44 -4.33 8.12
N VAL A 151 -7.88 -3.37 8.93
CA VAL A 151 -7.59 -3.27 10.38
C VAL A 151 -8.68 -3.92 11.24
N ASP A 152 -9.74 -4.46 10.64
CA ASP A 152 -10.85 -5.09 11.38
C ASP A 152 -10.37 -6.13 12.41
N GLY A 153 -10.97 -6.06 13.61
CA GLY A 153 -10.55 -6.82 14.79
C GLY A 153 -9.31 -6.29 15.51
N LYS A 154 -8.72 -5.17 15.07
CA LYS A 154 -7.58 -4.50 15.71
C LYS A 154 -7.93 -3.08 16.18
N PRO A 155 -7.14 -2.48 17.09
CA PRO A 155 -7.34 -1.10 17.51
C PRO A 155 -7.33 -0.13 16.34
N ALA A 156 -8.21 0.86 16.38
CA ALA A 156 -8.31 1.86 15.34
C ALA A 156 -7.09 2.79 15.34
N ILE A 157 -6.69 3.22 14.16
CA ILE A 157 -5.54 4.11 13.93
C ILE A 157 -6.03 5.55 13.94
N SER A 158 -5.29 6.40 14.65
CA SER A 158 -5.41 7.86 14.57
C SER A 158 -4.02 8.45 14.33
N LEU A 159 -3.90 9.33 13.34
CA LEU A 159 -2.64 9.90 12.87
C LEU A 159 -2.85 11.36 12.47
N THR A 160 -1.89 12.20 12.87
CA THR A 160 -1.73 13.54 12.33
C THR A 160 -0.37 13.60 11.63
N SER A 161 -0.37 13.87 10.34
CA SER A 161 0.82 13.93 9.50
C SER A 161 0.73 15.07 8.48
N LYS A 162 1.76 15.23 7.66
CA LYS A 162 1.82 16.26 6.61
C LYS A 162 2.02 15.64 5.24
N ALA A 163 1.24 16.09 4.28
CA ALA A 163 1.48 15.85 2.86
C ALA A 163 2.68 16.69 2.39
N ARG A 164 3.40 16.17 1.40
CA ARG A 164 4.43 16.87 0.66
C ARG A 164 3.86 17.71 -0.50
N THR A 165 2.66 17.35 -0.96
CA THR A 165 1.97 18.04 -2.05
C THR A 165 1.73 19.51 -1.71
N LYS A 166 2.07 20.41 -2.64
CA LYS A 166 1.98 21.86 -2.42
C LYS A 166 0.54 22.32 -2.24
N ALA A 167 0.31 23.26 -1.33
CA ALA A 167 -1.00 23.86 -1.05
C ALA A 167 -1.66 24.44 -2.32
N GLU A 168 -0.90 25.03 -3.24
CA GLU A 168 -1.42 25.56 -4.51
C GLU A 168 -2.21 24.54 -5.34
N MET A 169 -1.87 23.25 -5.23
CA MET A 169 -2.48 22.18 -6.03
C MET A 169 -3.73 21.56 -5.39
N VAL A 170 -3.81 21.59 -4.05
CA VAL A 170 -4.81 20.83 -3.28
C VAL A 170 -5.60 21.67 -2.27
N GLY A 171 -5.17 22.91 -2.01
CA GLY A 171 -5.67 23.78 -0.94
C GLY A 171 -4.80 23.70 0.31
N GLU A 172 -4.72 24.79 1.08
CA GLU A 172 -3.92 24.84 2.32
C GLU A 172 -4.38 23.80 3.34
N ASP A 173 -5.70 23.64 3.49
CA ASP A 173 -6.31 22.66 4.40
C ASP A 173 -5.91 21.21 4.06
N GLU A 174 -5.66 20.90 2.80
CA GLU A 174 -5.40 19.52 2.34
C GLU A 174 -3.93 19.10 2.48
N THR A 175 -3.07 19.99 2.98
CA THR A 175 -1.67 19.68 3.29
C THR A 175 -1.49 18.95 4.62
N CYS A 176 -2.45 19.08 5.54
CA CYS A 176 -2.46 18.37 6.81
C CYS A 176 -3.29 17.09 6.69
N VAL A 177 -2.68 15.94 6.98
CA VAL A 177 -3.33 14.63 6.91
C VAL A 177 -3.81 14.25 8.31
N HIS A 178 -5.12 14.07 8.44
CA HIS A 178 -5.76 13.66 9.69
C HIS A 178 -6.57 12.38 9.48
N VAL A 179 -6.12 11.34 10.15
CA VAL A 179 -6.85 10.08 10.29
C VAL A 179 -7.35 9.98 11.73
N VAL A 180 -8.63 9.75 11.92
CA VAL A 180 -9.24 9.58 13.24
C VAL A 180 -10.05 8.29 13.23
N LYS A 181 -9.68 7.33 14.10
CA LYS A 181 -10.38 6.04 14.23
C LYS A 181 -10.63 5.34 12.88
N ASN A 182 -9.58 5.18 12.07
CA ASN A 182 -9.62 4.61 10.72
C ASN A 182 -10.39 5.43 9.66
N GLU A 183 -10.74 6.68 9.94
CA GLU A 183 -11.37 7.57 8.97
C GLU A 183 -10.40 8.68 8.54
N LEU A 184 -10.17 8.80 7.23
CA LEU A 184 -9.43 9.90 6.64
C LEU A 184 -10.35 11.12 6.53
N ILE A 185 -10.21 12.04 7.49
CA ILE A 185 -11.08 13.22 7.60
C ILE A 185 -10.55 14.35 6.70
N GLN A 186 -9.23 14.50 6.61
CA GLN A 186 -8.59 15.63 5.94
C GLN A 186 -7.24 15.23 5.35
N GLY A 187 -6.87 15.90 4.26
CA GLY A 187 -5.56 15.80 3.64
C GLY A 187 -5.50 14.82 2.49
N VAL A 188 -4.58 15.11 1.56
CA VAL A 188 -4.24 14.19 0.47
C VAL A 188 -3.18 13.18 0.90
N LEU A 189 -3.31 11.95 0.41
CA LEU A 189 -2.31 10.91 0.63
C LEU A 189 -1.31 10.89 -0.52
N ASP A 190 -0.04 11.08 -0.18
CA ASP A 190 1.06 11.09 -1.14
C ASP A 190 2.22 10.18 -0.68
N LYS A 191 3.41 10.43 -1.23
CA LYS A 191 4.63 9.66 -0.93
C LYS A 191 4.93 9.64 0.57
N ASN A 192 4.61 10.69 1.33
CA ASN A 192 4.87 10.71 2.78
C ASN A 192 3.99 9.71 3.54
N GLN A 193 2.85 9.31 2.97
CA GLN A 193 1.88 8.47 3.68
C GLN A 193 2.02 6.99 3.35
N PHE A 194 2.23 6.63 2.08
CA PHE A 194 2.32 5.23 1.65
C PHE A 194 3.54 4.91 0.78
N GLY A 195 4.46 5.86 0.63
CA GLY A 195 5.80 5.61 0.10
C GLY A 195 6.75 5.13 1.21
N ALA A 196 8.02 4.93 0.86
CA ALA A 196 9.08 4.63 1.83
C ALA A 196 9.44 5.91 2.62
N ALA A 197 8.58 6.30 3.56
CA ALA A 197 8.70 7.52 4.36
C ALA A 197 8.32 7.25 5.81
N SER A 198 9.13 7.74 6.76
CA SER A 198 8.89 7.55 8.19
C SER A 198 7.70 8.37 8.68
N PHE A 199 6.97 7.83 9.67
CA PHE A 199 5.82 8.47 10.32
C PHE A 199 4.64 8.78 9.38
N GLY A 200 4.58 8.06 8.26
CA GLY A 200 3.42 8.01 7.38
C GLY A 200 2.32 7.08 7.90
N LEU A 201 1.36 6.79 7.04
CA LEU A 201 0.26 5.88 7.32
C LEU A 201 0.68 4.39 7.22
N ALA A 202 1.61 4.08 6.32
CA ALA A 202 2.05 2.71 6.00
C ALA A 202 3.28 2.24 6.80
#